data_AF-A0A849KW80-F1
#
_entry.id   AF-A0A849KW80-F1
#
_cell.length_a   1.000
_cell.length_b   1.000
_cell.length_c   1.000
_cell.angle_alpha   90.00
_cell.angle_beta   90.00
_cell.angle_gamma   90.00
#
_symmetry.space_group_name_H-M   'P 1'
#
loop_
_entity.id
_entity.type
_entity.pdbx_description
1 polymer ?
#
loop_
_entity_poly.entity_id
_entity_poly.type
_entity_poly.pdbx_seq_one_letter_code
_entity_poly.pdbx_strand_id
1 'polypeptide(L)'
;MKTFQVALPEAYALKCARREVHRDADRLGARLPHRMARKSGVDFCVFSFPTERLMGAFMRRHGGKPFGGSASADKWEKIVVR
;
A
#
# COMPACT_ATOMS: atom_id res chain seq x y z
N MET A 1 11.34 -9.21 -11.51
CA MET A 1 11.44 -9.04 -10.04
C MET A 1 10.04 -9.06 -9.45
N LYS A 2 9.76 -9.93 -8.48
CA LYS A 2 8.49 -9.96 -7.75
C LYS A 2 8.42 -8.71 -6.86
N THR A 3 7.30 -8.01 -6.84
CA THR A 3 7.06 -6.86 -5.96
C THR A 3 6.04 -7.24 -4.89
N PHE A 4 6.23 -6.75 -3.67
CA PHE A 4 5.35 -7.01 -2.54
C PHE A 4 4.56 -5.75 -2.24
N GLN A 5 3.23 -5.85 -2.30
CA GLN A 5 2.37 -4.68 -2.29
C GLN A 5 1.46 -4.68 -1.06
N VAL A 6 1.30 -3.51 -0.45
CA VAL A 6 0.38 -3.28 0.66
C VAL A 6 -0.54 -2.10 0.33
N ALA A 7 -1.82 -2.26 0.63
CA ALA A 7 -2.84 -1.24 0.52
C ALA A 7 -3.13 -0.64 1.91
N LEU A 8 -2.98 0.68 2.04
CA LEU A 8 -3.39 1.46 3.21
C LEU A 8 -4.56 2.37 2.84
N PRO A 9 -5.59 2.54 3.71
CA PRO A 9 -6.67 3.48 3.44
C PRO A 9 -6.14 4.87 3.10
N GLU A 10 -6.64 5.48 2.04
CA GLU A 10 -6.16 6.78 1.54
C GLU A 10 -6.25 7.86 2.62
N ALA A 11 -7.35 7.88 3.39
CA ALA A 11 -7.53 8.81 4.49
C ALA A 11 -6.38 8.72 5.52
N TYR A 12 -5.91 7.52 5.82
CA TYR A 12 -4.77 7.34 6.72
C TYR A 12 -3.45 7.75 6.06
N ALA A 13 -3.20 7.24 4.84
CA ALA A 13 -1.93 7.42 4.13
C ALA A 13 -1.69 8.86 3.65
N LEU A 14 -2.73 9.62 3.31
CA LEU A 14 -2.62 10.97 2.74
C LEU A 14 -3.09 12.09 3.66
N LYS A 15 -3.92 11.80 4.67
CA LYS A 15 -4.48 12.84 5.56
C LYS A 15 -3.93 12.71 6.98
N CYS A 16 -4.15 11.58 7.64
CA CYS A 16 -3.83 11.44 9.07
C CYS A 16 -2.32 11.30 9.35
N ALA A 17 -1.65 10.36 8.68
CA ALA A 17 -0.26 9.99 8.97
C ALA A 17 0.70 10.25 7.80
N ARG A 18 0.31 11.15 6.87
CA ARG A 18 0.99 11.35 5.57
C ARG A 18 2.50 11.44 5.67
N ARG A 19 3.01 12.32 6.54
CA ARG A 19 4.47 12.55 6.65
C ARG A 19 5.19 11.30 7.14
N GLU A 20 4.63 10.61 8.13
CA GLU A 20 5.27 9.43 8.72
C GLU A 20 5.21 8.22 7.78
N VAL A 21 4.04 7.95 7.21
CA VAL A 21 3.82 6.84 6.26
C VAL A 21 4.76 6.97 5.06
N HIS A 22 4.83 8.15 4.44
CA HIS A 22 5.67 8.36 3.26
C HIS A 22 7.16 8.32 3.60
N ARG A 23 7.58 8.91 4.74
CA ARG A 23 8.97 8.86 5.19
C ARG A 23 9.43 7.42 5.45
N ASP A 24 8.60 6.61 6.10
CA ASP A 24 8.93 5.21 6.38
C ASP A 24 8.89 4.35 5.11
N ALA A 25 7.93 4.59 4.22
CA ALA A 25 7.89 3.94 2.91
C ALA A 25 9.18 4.22 2.12
N ASP A 26 9.60 5.48 2.04
CA ASP A 26 10.83 5.89 1.36
C ASP A 26 12.07 5.25 2.00
N ARG A 27 12.15 5.27 3.35
CA ARG A 27 13.25 4.64 4.10
C ARG A 27 13.35 3.14 3.84
N LEU A 28 12.21 2.46 3.66
CA LEU A 28 12.15 1.03 3.37
C LEU A 28 12.27 0.73 1.87
N GLY A 29 12.59 1.72 1.04
CA GLY A 29 12.80 1.55 -0.39
C GLY A 29 11.51 1.22 -1.14
N ALA A 30 10.35 1.65 -0.64
CA ALA A 30 9.12 1.55 -1.39
C ALA A 30 9.24 2.36 -2.68
N ARG A 31 8.83 1.78 -3.81
CA ARG A 31 8.69 2.55 -5.04
C ARG A 31 7.49 3.48 -4.89
N LEU A 32 7.61 4.69 -5.46
CA LEU A 32 6.64 5.79 -5.36
C LEU A 32 5.18 5.29 -5.34
N PRO A 33 4.31 5.86 -4.49
CA PRO A 33 2.92 5.47 -4.35
C PRO A 33 2.14 5.84 -5.62
N HIS A 34 2.03 4.91 -6.57
CA HIS A 34 1.40 5.18 -7.86
C HIS A 34 0.40 4.13 -8.30
N ARG A 35 -0.30 3.51 -7.35
CA ARG A 35 -1.56 2.81 -7.63
C ARG A 35 -2.51 3.14 -6.51
N MET A 36 -3.53 3.96 -6.79
CA MET A 36 -4.70 3.94 -5.93
C MET A 36 -5.43 2.63 -6.23
N ALA A 37 -5.94 1.99 -5.18
CA ALA A 37 -6.77 0.81 -5.33
C ALA A 37 -8.07 1.07 -4.60
N ARG A 38 -9.19 0.67 -5.19
CA ARG A 38 -10.48 0.71 -4.53
C ARG A 38 -10.92 -0.70 -4.17
N LYS A 39 -11.49 -0.83 -2.98
CA LYS A 39 -12.11 -2.06 -2.51
C LYS A 39 -13.36 -1.69 -1.74
N SER A 40 -14.50 -2.22 -2.18
CA SER A 40 -15.82 -1.98 -1.55
C SER A 40 -16.13 -0.48 -1.39
N GLY A 41 -15.79 0.34 -2.39
CA GLY A 41 -16.01 1.79 -2.36
C GLY A 41 -15.01 2.60 -1.52
N VAL A 42 -14.02 1.96 -0.89
CA VAL A 42 -12.98 2.63 -0.11
C VAL A 42 -11.70 2.72 -0.94
N ASP A 43 -11.09 3.89 -0.98
CA ASP A 43 -9.84 4.16 -1.69
C ASP A 43 -8.61 3.90 -0.80
N PHE A 44 -7.58 3.33 -1.40
CA PHE A 44 -6.35 2.91 -0.76
C PHE A 44 -5.13 3.39 -1.55
N CYS A 45 -4.08 3.81 -0.84
CA CYS A 45 -2.75 3.98 -1.40
C CYS A 45 -2.00 2.65 -1.39
N VAL A 46 -1.45 2.26 -2.54
CA VAL A 46 -0.64 1.04 -2.65
C VAL A 46 0.85 1.38 -2.63
N PHE A 47 1.57 0.78 -1.69
CA PHE A 47 3.02 0.87 -1.55
C PHE A 47 3.66 -0.42 -2.04
N SER A 48 4.75 -0.31 -2.81
CA SER A 48 5.41 -1.47 -3.44
C SER A 48 6.83 -1.63 -2.92
N PHE A 49 7.11 -2.75 -2.28
CA PHE A 49 8.40 -3.05 -1.66
C PHE A 49 9.17 -4.11 -2.47
N PRO A 50 10.52 -4.06 -2.43
CA PRO A 50 11.34 -5.03 -3.14
C PRO A 50 11.37 -6.40 -2.46
N THR A 51 11.05 -6.49 -1.17
CA THR A 51 11.03 -7.75 -0.41
C THR A 51 9.83 -7.83 0.54
N GLU A 52 9.39 -9.04 0.86
CA GLU A 52 8.31 -9.30 1.82
C GLU A 52 8.66 -8.82 3.22
N ARG A 53 9.92 -8.95 3.63
CA ARG A 53 10.41 -8.51 4.94
C ARG A 53 10.20 -7.00 5.15
N LEU A 54 10.44 -6.19 4.13
CA LEU A 54 10.28 -4.74 4.19
C LEU A 54 8.79 -4.35 4.20
N MET A 55 7.96 -5.02 3.38
CA MET A 55 6.50 -4.89 3.44
C MET A 55 5.97 -5.23 4.84
N GLY A 56 6.43 -6.34 5.43
CA GLY A 56 6.04 -6.76 6.77
C GLY A 56 6.48 -5.77 7.86
N ALA A 57 7.67 -5.18 7.75
CA ALA A 57 8.12 -4.14 8.67
C ALA A 57 7.24 -2.88 8.59
N PHE A 58 6.90 -2.46 7.37
CA PHE A 58 5.96 -1.35 7.14
C PHE A 58 4.57 -1.65 7.71
N MET A 59 4.03 -2.84 7.45
CA MET A 59 2.71 -3.27 7.94
C MET A 59 2.65 -3.35 9.46
N ARG A 60 3.73 -3.76 10.15
CA ARG A 60 3.76 -3.79 11.62
C ARG A 60 3.61 -2.40 12.24
N ARG A 61 4.04 -1.35 11.54
CA ARG A 61 3.96 0.04 12.03
C ARG A 61 2.66 0.74 11.60
N HIS A 62 2.27 0.58 10.34
CA HIS A 62 1.17 1.35 9.73
C HIS A 62 -0.09 0.53 9.48
N GLY A 63 -0.04 -0.79 9.66
CA GLY A 63 -1.12 -1.71 9.32
C GLY A 63 -1.24 -1.93 7.81
N GLY A 64 -2.48 -1.96 7.32
CA GLY A 64 -2.80 -2.20 5.91
C GLY A 64 -3.01 -3.68 5.57
N LYS A 65 -3.27 -3.95 4.28
CA LYS A 65 -3.57 -5.30 3.77
C LYS A 65 -2.70 -5.63 2.57
N PRO A 66 -2.27 -6.90 2.41
CA PRO A 66 -1.57 -7.33 1.19
C PRO A 66 -2.43 -7.06 -0.05
N PHE A 67 -1.87 -6.37 -1.03
CA PHE A 67 -2.52 -6.04 -2.28
C PHE A 67 -2.19 -7.12 -3.34
N GLY A 68 -3.21 -7.66 -4.01
CA GLY A 68 -3.04 -8.67 -5.07
C GLY A 68 -2.74 -10.11 -4.60
N GLY A 69 -3.02 -10.44 -3.34
CA GLY A 69 -2.94 -11.83 -2.85
C GLY A 69 -4.06 -12.71 -3.40
N SER A 70 -3.70 -13.93 -3.83
CA SER A 70 -4.57 -14.93 -4.48
C SER A 70 -5.77 -15.44 -3.65
N ALA A 71 -5.93 -15.02 -2.40
CA ALA A 71 -6.78 -15.70 -1.43
C ALA A 71 -8.08 -14.97 -1.05
N SER A 72 -8.43 -13.87 -1.73
CA SER A 72 -9.70 -13.20 -1.45
C SER A 72 -10.35 -12.77 -2.75
N ALA A 73 -11.54 -13.31 -2.99
CA ALA A 73 -12.46 -13.03 -4.09
C ALA A 73 -12.99 -11.57 -4.09
N ASP A 74 -12.27 -10.65 -3.46
CA ASP A 74 -12.55 -9.23 -3.44
C ASP A 74 -11.73 -8.56 -4.54
N LYS A 75 -12.38 -8.32 -5.68
CA LYS A 75 -11.78 -7.64 -6.83
C LYS A 75 -11.29 -6.25 -6.39
N TRP A 76 -9.98 -6.12 -6.23
CA TRP A 76 -9.36 -4.80 -6.12
C TRP A 76 -9.52 -4.06 -7.45
N GLU A 77 -10.15 -2.90 -7.41
CA GLU A 77 -10.25 -2.01 -8.57
C GLU A 77 -8.99 -1.16 -8.63
N LYS A 78 -8.22 -1.27 -9.72
CA LYS A 78 -7.00 -0.49 -9.89
C LYS A 78 -7.35 0.91 -10.38
N ILE A 79 -7.15 1.92 -9.54
CA ILE A 79 -7.27 3.34 -9.89
C ILE A 79 -5.89 3.85 -10.30
N VAL A 80 -5.72 4.06 -11.61
CA VAL A 80 -4.54 4.75 -12.14
C VAL A 80 -4.83 6.24 -12.04
N VAL A 81 -4.22 6.91 -11.05
CA VAL A 81 -4.19 8.37 -11.02
C VAL A 81 -3.17 8.80 -12.07
N ARG A 82 -3.64 9.43 -13.15
CA ARG A 82 -2.81 10.04 -14.19
C ARG A 82 -2.16 11.32 -13.69
#